data_AF-A0A3M1B1Y6-F1
#
_entry.id   AF-A0A3M1B1Y6-F1
#
_cell.length_a   1.000
_cell.length_b   1.000
_cell.length_c   1.000
_cell.angle_alpha   90.00
_cell.angle_beta   90.00
_cell.angle_gamma   90.00
#
_symmetry.space_group_name_H-M   'P 1'
#
loop_
_entity.id
_entity.type
_entity.pdbx_description
1 polymer ?
#
loop_
_entity_poly.entity_id
_entity_poly.type
_entity_poly.pdbx_seq_one_letter_code
_entity_poly.pdbx_strand_id
1 'polypeptide(L)'
;MSWKLYRWIWQLRSPLHVGHLPAGAVNRTRLYIPARAFWGALTAELARTGAEDFPDYQNTGQIVSQQCRFSYLFPAQQLNGHWRAWLPRFECGQGLVWRREDVKDANYDMSDRGFRSWLLTTRPGTAIDPHSDTATEGTLREYEVVKPWSHWGDKGEPRPVAFAGYVMLNDDTAQDIFDIPELL
;
A
#
# COMPACT_ATOMS: atom_id res chain seq x y z
N MET A 1 12.43 27.65 5.10
CA MET A 1 11.41 26.60 4.94
C MET A 1 12.01 25.29 5.39
N SER A 2 11.61 24.85 6.58
CA SER A 2 12.03 23.58 7.17
C SER A 2 10.94 22.53 6.93
N TRP A 3 11.37 21.30 6.69
CA TRP A 3 10.48 20.16 6.51
C TRP A 3 10.69 19.20 7.67
N LYS A 4 9.60 18.75 8.28
CA LYS A 4 9.62 17.70 9.31
C LYS A 4 9.30 16.36 8.66
N LEU A 5 10.16 15.37 8.91
CA LEU A 5 10.02 14.01 8.39
C LEU A 5 9.37 13.12 9.44
N TYR A 6 8.24 12.52 9.09
CA TYR A 6 7.52 11.57 9.94
C TYR A 6 7.50 10.20 9.28
N ARG A 7 7.72 9.16 10.09
CA ARG A 7 7.50 7.78 9.66
C ARG A 7 6.05 7.42 9.89
N TRP A 8 5.35 7.00 8.84
CA TRP A 8 3.95 6.60 8.93
C TRP A 8 3.79 5.13 8.59
N ILE A 9 3.00 4.44 9.41
CA ILE A 9 2.75 3.00 9.31
C ILE A 9 1.23 2.81 9.24
N TRP A 10 0.80 2.09 8.21
CA TRP A 10 -0.60 1.82 7.92
C TRP A 10 -0.86 0.32 7.97
N GLN A 11 -1.52 -0.16 9.03
CA GLN A 11 -1.90 -1.56 9.11
C GLN A 11 -3.03 -1.87 8.13
N LEU A 12 -2.88 -2.95 7.38
CA LEU A 12 -3.86 -3.37 6.41
C LEU A 12 -5.04 -4.09 7.08
N ARG A 13 -6.25 -3.49 7.02
CA ARG A 13 -7.48 -4.05 7.60
C ARG A 13 -8.23 -4.99 6.65
N SER A 14 -8.07 -4.83 5.34
CA SER A 14 -8.73 -5.63 4.31
C SER A 14 -7.78 -5.87 3.12
N PRO A 15 -8.02 -6.88 2.26
CA PRO A 15 -7.12 -7.14 1.14
C PRO A 15 -6.99 -5.95 0.18
N LEU A 16 -5.76 -5.60 -0.18
CA LEU A 16 -5.46 -4.41 -0.98
C LEU A 16 -5.02 -4.78 -2.40
N HIS A 17 -5.69 -4.21 -3.39
CA HIS A 17 -5.27 -4.24 -4.79
C HIS A 17 -4.54 -2.94 -5.14
N VAL A 18 -3.31 -3.03 -5.64
CA VAL A 18 -2.55 -1.88 -6.15
C VAL A 18 -2.19 -2.16 -7.62
N GLY A 19 -3.06 -1.75 -8.53
CA GLY A 19 -3.06 -2.26 -9.92
C GLY A 19 -1.73 -2.10 -10.66
N HIS A 20 -1.16 -3.21 -11.11
CA HIS A 20 0.06 -3.29 -11.93
C HIS A 20 -0.29 -3.63 -13.39
N LEU A 21 0.71 -3.78 -14.25
CA LEU A 21 0.49 -4.27 -15.62
C LEU A 21 -0.19 -5.65 -15.55
N PRO A 22 -1.33 -5.88 -16.21
CA PRO A 22 -2.02 -7.17 -16.17
C PRO A 22 -1.17 -8.28 -16.81
N ALA A 23 -1.50 -9.53 -16.48
CA ALA A 23 -0.94 -10.74 -17.08
C ALA A 23 -2.09 -11.65 -17.49
N GLY A 24 -2.51 -11.55 -18.76
CA GLY A 24 -3.71 -12.23 -19.24
C GLY A 24 -4.96 -11.78 -18.48
N ALA A 25 -5.74 -12.74 -17.98
CA ALA A 25 -6.93 -12.47 -17.15
C ALA A 25 -6.61 -12.08 -15.69
N VAL A 26 -5.33 -12.06 -15.32
CA VAL A 26 -4.87 -11.70 -13.97
C VAL A 26 -4.49 -10.23 -13.90
N ASN A 27 -5.27 -9.47 -13.14
CA ASN A 27 -4.95 -8.11 -12.73
C ASN A 27 -3.94 -8.18 -11.58
N ARG A 28 -2.67 -7.94 -11.91
CA ARG A 28 -1.57 -8.03 -10.96
C ARG A 28 -1.56 -6.87 -9.96
N THR A 29 -0.94 -7.10 -8.80
CA THR A 29 -0.76 -6.08 -7.76
C THR A 29 0.71 -5.75 -7.52
N ARG A 30 1.01 -4.47 -7.32
CA ARG A 30 2.30 -4.01 -6.83
C ARG A 30 2.43 -4.35 -5.34
N LEU A 31 3.61 -4.76 -4.93
CA LEU A 31 3.92 -5.00 -3.52
C LEU A 31 4.14 -3.72 -2.72
N TYR A 32 4.25 -2.56 -3.35
CA TYR A 32 4.40 -1.26 -2.70
C TYR A 32 3.29 -0.31 -3.16
N ILE A 33 2.99 0.68 -2.33
CA ILE A 33 2.00 1.73 -2.65
C ILE A 33 2.77 2.94 -3.19
N PRO A 34 2.53 3.34 -4.45
CA PRO A 34 3.10 4.57 -4.99
C PRO A 34 2.61 5.80 -4.24
N ALA A 35 3.48 6.78 -4.03
CA ALA A 35 3.15 8.03 -3.34
C ALA A 35 1.94 8.73 -3.96
N ARG A 36 1.82 8.72 -5.29
CA ARG A 36 0.67 9.30 -6.02
C ARG A 36 -0.68 8.66 -5.66
N ALA A 37 -0.69 7.35 -5.41
CA ALA A 37 -1.92 6.64 -5.07
C ALA A 37 -2.36 7.02 -3.65
N PHE A 38 -1.39 7.12 -2.74
CA PHE A 38 -1.63 7.56 -1.38
C PHE A 38 -2.05 9.04 -1.31
N TRP A 39 -1.38 9.92 -2.06
CA TRP A 39 -1.78 11.33 -2.21
C TRP A 39 -3.22 11.47 -2.72
N GLY A 40 -3.61 10.70 -3.73
CA GLY A 40 -4.97 10.73 -4.27
C GLY A 40 -6.01 10.25 -3.26
N ALA A 41 -5.70 9.18 -2.52
CA ALA A 41 -6.57 8.68 -1.46
C ALA A 41 -6.75 9.70 -0.33
N LEU A 42 -5.65 10.26 0.19
CA LEU A 42 -5.69 11.27 1.25
C LEU A 42 -6.41 12.55 0.80
N THR A 43 -6.13 13.02 -0.41
CA THR A 43 -6.83 14.18 -1.00
C THR A 43 -8.33 13.92 -1.08
N ALA A 44 -8.73 12.72 -1.50
CA ALA A 44 -10.14 12.37 -1.61
C ALA A 44 -10.84 12.33 -0.25
N GLU A 45 -10.20 11.78 0.78
CA GLU A 45 -10.76 11.77 2.14
C GLU A 45 -10.84 13.19 2.73
N LEU A 46 -9.76 13.99 2.64
CA LEU A 46 -9.76 15.37 3.16
C LEU A 46 -10.81 16.24 2.47
N ALA A 47 -10.95 16.12 1.15
CA ALA A 47 -11.96 16.87 0.40
C ALA A 47 -13.38 16.49 0.82
N ARG A 48 -13.65 15.20 1.10
CA ARG A 48 -14.98 14.75 1.56
C ARG A 48 -15.29 15.19 2.98
N THR A 49 -14.32 15.12 3.89
CA THR A 49 -14.53 15.49 5.30
C THR A 49 -14.72 16.99 5.48
N GLY A 50 -14.04 17.81 4.68
CA GLY A 50 -14.10 19.27 4.79
C GLY A 50 -15.22 19.95 3.98
N ALA A 51 -16.02 19.19 3.22
CA ALA A 51 -17.03 19.76 2.33
C ALA A 51 -18.44 19.61 2.92
N GLU A 52 -19.16 20.73 3.01
CA GLU A 52 -20.62 20.73 3.27
C GLU A 52 -21.42 20.42 1.98
N ASP A 53 -20.83 20.73 0.81
CA ASP A 53 -21.37 20.52 -0.54
C ASP A 53 -20.46 19.61 -1.40
N PHE A 54 -20.47 19.74 -2.73
CA PHE A 54 -19.63 18.94 -3.62
C PHE A 54 -18.13 19.18 -3.33
N PRO A 55 -17.34 18.14 -3.02
CA PRO A 55 -15.92 18.29 -2.66
C PRO A 55 -15.06 18.88 -3.77
N ASP A 56 -14.25 19.90 -3.43
CA ASP A 56 -13.23 20.45 -4.33
C ASP A 56 -11.91 19.66 -4.25
N TYR A 57 -11.88 18.54 -4.97
CA TYR A 57 -10.69 17.69 -5.05
C TYR A 57 -9.45 18.39 -5.64
N GLN A 58 -9.65 19.37 -6.52
CA GLN A 58 -8.54 20.01 -7.21
C GLN A 58 -7.79 20.95 -6.27
N ASN A 59 -8.52 21.80 -5.56
CA ASN A 59 -7.91 22.73 -4.60
C ASN A 59 -7.30 21.98 -3.42
N THR A 60 -8.02 21.02 -2.82
CA THR A 60 -7.47 20.19 -1.73
C THR A 60 -6.20 19.46 -2.18
N GLY A 61 -6.20 18.90 -3.40
CA GLY A 61 -5.02 18.21 -3.94
C GLY A 61 -3.82 19.13 -4.10
N GLN A 62 -4.03 20.37 -4.53
CA GLN A 62 -2.98 21.39 -4.63
C GLN A 62 -2.41 21.73 -3.26
N ILE A 63 -3.26 21.99 -2.26
CA ILE A 63 -2.85 22.28 -0.87
C ILE A 63 -2.01 21.14 -0.31
N VAL A 64 -2.49 19.90 -0.39
CA VAL A 64 -1.75 18.70 0.07
C VAL A 64 -0.42 18.58 -0.67
N SER A 65 -0.39 18.84 -1.98
CA SER A 65 0.85 18.78 -2.76
C SER A 65 1.81 19.94 -2.47
N GLN A 66 1.38 21.03 -1.85
CA GLN A 66 2.26 22.13 -1.43
C GLN A 66 2.81 21.87 -0.03
N GLN A 67 1.97 21.36 0.87
CA GLN A 67 2.29 21.17 2.28
C GLN A 67 2.94 19.82 2.60
N CYS A 68 2.66 18.78 1.80
CA CYS A 68 3.09 17.41 2.08
C CYS A 68 3.95 16.82 0.95
N ARG A 69 4.93 15.99 1.28
CA ARG A 69 5.60 15.07 0.34
C ARG A 69 5.55 13.65 0.90
N PHE A 70 5.13 12.70 0.06
CA PHE A 70 5.01 11.30 0.45
C PHE A 70 6.12 10.47 -0.19
N SER A 71 6.73 9.57 0.57
CA SER A 71 7.49 8.47 0.00
C SER A 71 6.55 7.37 -0.51
N TYR A 72 7.12 6.37 -1.16
CA TYR A 72 6.39 5.12 -1.36
C TYR A 72 6.23 4.41 -0.02
N LEU A 73 5.16 3.64 0.11
CA LEU A 73 4.96 2.77 1.27
C LEU A 73 5.30 1.33 0.88
N PHE A 74 6.10 0.67 1.70
CA PHE A 74 6.55 -0.70 1.49
C PHE A 74 5.96 -1.64 2.54
N PRO A 75 5.79 -2.94 2.25
CA PRO A 75 5.26 -3.89 3.21
C PRO A 75 6.11 -3.90 4.47
N ALA A 76 5.47 -3.88 5.62
CA ALA A 76 6.09 -3.86 6.91
C ALA A 76 5.58 -5.00 7.77
N GLN A 77 6.51 -5.65 8.45
CA GLN A 77 6.28 -6.77 9.36
C GLN A 77 6.51 -6.29 10.79
N GLN A 78 5.64 -6.71 11.72
CA GLN A 78 5.83 -6.42 13.14
C GLN A 78 6.79 -7.43 13.77
N LEU A 79 7.88 -6.93 14.36
CA LEU A 79 8.90 -7.70 15.07
C LEU A 79 9.28 -6.99 16.37
N ASN A 80 9.21 -7.69 17.49
CA ASN A 80 9.54 -7.15 18.82
C ASN A 80 8.85 -5.81 19.12
N GLY A 81 7.56 -5.68 18.76
CA GLY A 81 6.79 -4.45 18.94
C GLY A 81 7.07 -3.33 17.93
N HIS A 82 8.01 -3.51 17.00
CA HIS A 82 8.37 -2.50 15.99
C HIS A 82 8.00 -2.97 14.58
N TRP A 83 7.47 -2.04 13.79
CA TRP A 83 7.21 -2.27 12.36
C TRP A 83 8.48 -2.09 11.54
N ARG A 84 8.90 -3.14 10.83
CA ARG A 84 10.09 -3.17 9.97
C ARG A 84 9.69 -3.29 8.52
N ALA A 85 10.06 -2.29 7.71
CA ALA A 85 9.78 -2.26 6.28
C ALA A 85 10.68 -3.24 5.51
N TRP A 86 10.13 -3.87 4.48
CA TRP A 86 10.85 -4.65 3.48
C TRP A 86 11.10 -3.77 2.26
N LEU A 87 12.36 -3.44 2.01
CA LEU A 87 12.77 -2.51 0.96
C LEU A 87 13.26 -3.29 -0.27
N PRO A 88 12.87 -2.88 -1.49
CA PRO A 88 13.36 -3.50 -2.72
C PRO A 88 14.83 -3.12 -2.95
N ARG A 89 15.63 -4.08 -3.41
CA ARG A 89 17.02 -3.90 -3.83
C ARG A 89 17.25 -4.66 -5.13
N PHE A 90 18.18 -4.16 -5.94
CA PHE A 90 18.65 -4.87 -7.11
C PHE A 90 20.04 -5.42 -6.83
N GLU A 91 20.18 -6.74 -6.84
CA GLU A 91 21.45 -7.43 -6.60
C GLU A 91 21.92 -8.09 -7.91
N CYS A 92 23.18 -7.89 -8.26
CA CYS A 92 23.75 -8.42 -9.50
C CYS A 92 23.68 -9.97 -9.50
N GLY A 93 23.16 -10.55 -10.58
CA GLY A 93 22.98 -12.00 -10.71
C GLY A 93 21.72 -12.58 -10.03
N GLN A 94 21.08 -11.85 -9.12
CA GLN A 94 19.82 -12.28 -8.47
C GLN A 94 18.60 -11.47 -8.95
N GLY A 95 18.81 -10.22 -9.38
CA GLY A 95 17.75 -9.32 -9.81
C GLY A 95 17.09 -8.60 -8.64
N LEU A 96 15.76 -8.44 -8.70
CA LEU A 96 14.98 -7.80 -7.64
C LEU A 96 14.87 -8.72 -6.41
N VAL A 97 15.34 -8.23 -5.28
CA VAL A 97 15.24 -8.87 -3.96
C VAL A 97 14.64 -7.90 -2.95
N TRP A 98 14.18 -8.45 -1.83
CA TRP A 98 13.56 -7.71 -0.75
C TRP A 98 14.37 -7.92 0.52
N ARG A 99 14.84 -6.82 1.13
CA ARG A 99 15.60 -6.83 2.38
C ARG A 99 14.85 -6.05 3.45
N ARG A 100 14.70 -6.64 4.62
CA ARG A 100 14.12 -5.96 5.77
C ARG A 100 15.08 -4.90 6.32
N GLU A 101 14.58 -3.72 6.67
CA GLU A 101 15.39 -2.54 7.00
C GLU A 101 16.38 -2.73 8.18
N ASP A 102 16.10 -3.65 9.10
CA ASP A 102 16.94 -3.98 10.26
C ASP A 102 18.07 -4.96 9.91
N VAL A 103 17.99 -5.62 8.76
CA VAL A 103 18.94 -6.64 8.33
C VAL A 103 19.95 -6.04 7.35
N LYS A 104 21.24 -6.17 7.68
CA LYS A 104 22.33 -5.69 6.81
C LYS A 104 22.90 -6.78 5.91
N ASP A 105 22.84 -8.03 6.36
CA ASP A 105 23.40 -9.18 5.66
C ASP A 105 22.50 -9.60 4.49
N ALA A 106 23.09 -9.68 3.29
CA ALA A 106 22.42 -10.08 2.06
C ALA A 106 21.98 -11.55 2.06
N ASN A 107 22.51 -12.39 2.95
CA ASN A 107 22.08 -13.80 3.08
C ASN A 107 20.61 -13.95 3.49
N TYR A 108 19.99 -12.89 4.02
CA TYR A 108 18.59 -12.86 4.41
C TYR A 108 17.69 -12.18 3.35
N ASP A 109 18.24 -11.90 2.17
CA ASP A 109 17.45 -11.38 1.07
C ASP A 109 16.39 -12.38 0.62
N MET A 110 15.19 -11.85 0.39
CA MET A 110 14.11 -12.63 -0.14
C MET A 110 13.94 -12.33 -1.63
N SER A 111 14.00 -13.37 -2.47
CA SER A 111 13.71 -13.23 -3.90
C SER A 111 12.32 -12.61 -4.12
N ASP A 112 12.13 -11.84 -5.20
CA ASP A 112 10.82 -11.25 -5.52
C ASP A 112 9.70 -12.30 -5.55
N ARG A 113 9.96 -13.46 -6.15
CA ARG A 113 9.00 -14.58 -6.20
C ARG A 113 8.65 -15.10 -4.80
N GLY A 114 9.65 -15.30 -3.95
CA GLY A 114 9.44 -15.75 -2.57
C GLY A 114 8.63 -14.73 -1.77
N PHE A 115 8.99 -13.46 -1.87
CA PHE A 115 8.31 -12.39 -1.17
C PHE A 115 6.86 -12.20 -1.63
N ARG A 116 6.60 -12.28 -2.94
CA ARG A 116 5.24 -12.31 -3.51
C ARG A 116 4.41 -13.45 -2.93
N SER A 117 4.98 -14.66 -2.80
CA SER A 117 4.25 -15.82 -2.24
C SER A 117 3.81 -15.60 -0.78
N TRP A 118 4.57 -14.80 -0.02
CA TRP A 118 4.22 -14.48 1.36
C TRP A 118 3.01 -13.56 1.43
N LEU A 119 2.96 -12.54 0.58
CA LEU A 119 2.02 -11.42 0.73
C LEU A 119 0.82 -11.48 -0.21
N LEU A 120 0.98 -12.01 -1.42
CA LEU A 120 -0.08 -12.00 -2.43
C LEU A 120 -0.98 -13.24 -2.33
N THR A 121 -2.23 -13.03 -2.73
CA THR A 121 -3.19 -14.08 -3.07
C THR A 121 -4.04 -13.60 -4.23
N THR A 122 -4.77 -14.51 -4.86
CA THR A 122 -5.63 -14.21 -5.99
C THR A 122 -7.09 -14.32 -5.60
N ARG A 123 -7.91 -13.39 -6.08
CA ARG A 123 -9.37 -13.38 -5.91
C ARG A 123 -10.05 -13.43 -7.28
N PRO A 124 -10.73 -14.53 -7.64
CA PRO A 124 -11.50 -14.60 -8.87
C PRO A 124 -12.79 -13.77 -8.77
N GLY A 125 -13.26 -13.27 -9.90
CA GLY A 125 -14.53 -12.56 -10.01
C GLY A 125 -15.06 -12.57 -11.44
N THR A 126 -16.38 -12.47 -11.58
CA THR A 126 -17.09 -12.36 -12.85
C THR A 126 -18.25 -11.39 -12.67
N ALA A 127 -18.68 -10.72 -13.73
CA ALA A 127 -19.94 -9.98 -13.70
C ALA A 127 -21.12 -10.97 -13.78
N ILE A 128 -22.25 -10.58 -13.20
CA ILE A 128 -23.52 -11.30 -13.28
C ILE A 128 -24.41 -10.55 -14.27
N ASP A 129 -24.98 -11.27 -15.23
CA ASP A 129 -25.96 -10.74 -16.18
C ASP A 129 -27.30 -10.53 -15.47
N PRO A 130 -27.81 -9.28 -15.40
CA PRO A 130 -29.04 -8.97 -14.68
C PRO A 130 -30.30 -9.55 -15.31
N HIS A 131 -30.26 -10.02 -16.57
CA HIS A 131 -31.42 -10.60 -17.24
C HIS A 131 -31.57 -12.11 -17.01
N SER A 132 -30.47 -12.80 -16.68
CA SER A 132 -30.43 -14.25 -16.60
C SER A 132 -29.92 -14.78 -15.26
N ASP A 133 -29.39 -13.92 -14.39
CA ASP A 133 -28.66 -14.28 -13.17
C ASP A 133 -27.50 -15.25 -13.42
N THR A 134 -26.96 -15.25 -14.65
CA THR A 134 -25.81 -16.07 -15.05
C THR A 134 -24.52 -15.25 -15.10
N ALA A 135 -23.36 -15.92 -15.20
CA ALA A 135 -22.10 -15.22 -15.38
C ALA A 135 -22.03 -14.58 -16.78
N THR A 136 -21.74 -13.28 -16.84
CA THR A 136 -21.57 -12.57 -18.11
C THR A 136 -20.31 -13.07 -18.82
N GLU A 137 -20.49 -13.52 -20.06
CA GLU A 137 -19.40 -14.03 -20.90
C GLU A 137 -18.25 -13.01 -21.03
N GLY A 138 -17.01 -13.50 -20.98
CA GLY A 138 -15.82 -12.67 -21.14
C GLY A 138 -15.47 -11.76 -19.96
N THR A 139 -16.22 -11.81 -18.85
CA THR A 139 -15.96 -10.94 -17.68
C THR A 139 -15.19 -11.61 -16.54
N LEU A 140 -14.86 -12.91 -16.70
CA LEU A 140 -14.03 -13.65 -15.76
C LEU A 140 -12.65 -13.00 -15.66
N ARG A 141 -12.25 -12.67 -14.43
CA ARG A 141 -10.98 -12.04 -14.13
C ARG A 141 -10.50 -12.42 -12.74
N GLU A 142 -9.21 -12.31 -12.56
CA GLU A 142 -8.56 -12.58 -11.28
C GLU A 142 -7.84 -11.32 -10.81
N TYR A 143 -7.96 -11.00 -9.53
CA TYR A 143 -7.24 -9.90 -8.90
C TYR A 143 -6.20 -10.46 -7.93
N GLU A 144 -4.92 -10.18 -8.18
CA GLU A 144 -3.92 -10.30 -7.13
C GLU A 144 -4.21 -9.22 -6.08
N VAL A 145 -4.15 -9.59 -4.80
CA VAL A 145 -4.31 -8.68 -3.66
C VAL A 145 -3.28 -8.99 -2.59
N VAL A 146 -2.84 -7.95 -1.88
CA VAL A 146 -2.03 -8.11 -0.67
C VAL A 146 -2.95 -8.58 0.47
N LYS A 147 -2.57 -9.66 1.13
CA LYS A 147 -3.29 -10.21 2.29
C LYS A 147 -3.10 -9.30 3.51
N PRO A 148 -4.13 -9.09 4.35
CA PRO A 148 -4.00 -8.37 5.61
C PRO A 148 -3.16 -9.13 6.66
N TRP A 149 -3.00 -10.44 6.49
CA TRP A 149 -2.23 -11.30 7.39
C TRP A 149 -1.28 -12.21 6.58
N SER A 150 -0.06 -12.40 7.07
CA SER A 150 0.97 -13.20 6.42
C SER A 150 1.83 -13.96 7.42
N HIS A 151 2.29 -15.15 7.04
CA HIS A 151 3.27 -15.90 7.81
C HIS A 151 4.71 -15.35 7.65
N TRP A 152 4.95 -14.50 6.64
CA TRP A 152 6.27 -13.92 6.35
C TRP A 152 7.39 -14.96 6.19
N GLY A 153 7.05 -16.12 5.60
CA GLY A 153 7.99 -17.24 5.41
C GLY A 153 8.23 -18.11 6.64
N ASP A 154 7.64 -17.77 7.78
CA ASP A 154 7.79 -18.53 9.02
C ASP A 154 6.69 -19.61 9.16
N LYS A 155 6.92 -20.63 10.00
CA LYS A 155 5.92 -21.68 10.31
C LYS A 155 4.96 -21.32 11.45
N GLY A 156 5.13 -20.15 12.06
CA GLY A 156 4.32 -19.70 13.19
C GLY A 156 3.00 -19.07 12.76
N GLU A 157 2.30 -18.47 13.73
CA GLU A 157 1.04 -17.76 13.50
C GLU A 157 1.21 -16.60 12.49
N PRO A 158 0.18 -16.34 11.66
CA PRO A 158 0.23 -15.22 10.74
C PRO A 158 0.20 -13.90 11.51
N ARG A 159 0.96 -12.93 11.02
CA ARG A 159 1.08 -11.58 11.59
C ARG A 159 0.44 -10.55 10.67
N PRO A 160 -0.04 -9.43 11.23
CA PRO A 160 -0.63 -8.37 10.43
C PRO A 160 0.39 -7.80 9.44
N VAL A 161 -0.09 -7.43 8.26
CA VAL A 161 0.67 -6.73 7.25
C VAL A 161 0.39 -5.25 7.38
N ALA A 162 1.43 -4.44 7.42
CA ALA A 162 1.32 -2.98 7.33
C ALA A 162 2.09 -2.47 6.12
N PHE A 163 1.93 -1.19 5.83
CA PHE A 163 2.70 -0.45 4.85
C PHE A 163 3.39 0.72 5.54
N ALA A 164 4.71 0.78 5.46
CA ALA A 164 5.52 1.80 6.10
C ALA A 164 6.25 2.67 5.07
N GLY A 165 6.32 3.95 5.36
CA GLY A 165 7.08 4.93 4.60
C GLY A 165 7.14 6.24 5.38
N TYR A 166 7.30 7.33 4.65
CA TYR A 166 7.54 8.64 5.23
C TYR A 166 6.65 9.71 4.60
N VAL A 167 6.26 10.67 5.43
CA VAL A 167 5.63 11.92 5.02
C VAL A 167 6.51 13.07 5.50
N MET A 168 6.77 14.01 4.60
CA MET A 168 7.43 15.27 4.92
C MET A 168 6.36 16.35 4.96
N LEU A 169 6.32 17.11 6.04
CA LEU A 169 5.39 18.20 6.23
C LEU A 169 6.17 19.51 6.30
N ASN A 170 5.70 20.51 5.58
CA ASN A 170 6.29 21.84 5.64
C ASN A 170 5.99 22.47 7.02
N ASP A 171 6.90 23.26 7.59
CA ASP A 171 6.70 23.83 8.93
C ASP A 171 5.50 24.79 9.05
N ASP A 172 5.06 25.38 7.93
CA ASP A 172 3.84 26.21 7.86
C ASP A 172 2.55 25.37 7.72
N THR A 173 2.65 24.04 7.76
CA THR A 173 1.49 23.15 7.67
C THR A 173 0.76 23.15 8.99
N ALA A 174 -0.51 23.57 8.97
CA ALA A 174 -1.42 23.53 10.10
C ALA A 174 -1.46 22.13 10.73
N GLN A 175 -1.65 22.09 12.05
CA GLN A 175 -1.67 20.87 12.89
C GLN A 175 -2.74 19.84 12.46
N ASP A 176 -3.65 20.22 11.56
CA ASP A 176 -4.82 19.47 11.10
C ASP A 176 -4.50 18.16 10.35
N ILE A 177 -3.27 17.93 9.90
CA ILE A 177 -2.87 16.66 9.24
C ILE A 177 -2.53 15.58 10.28
N PHE A 178 -2.19 15.98 11.51
CA PHE A 178 -1.84 15.04 12.59
C PHE A 178 -3.06 14.55 13.37
N ASP A 179 -4.13 15.35 13.41
CA ASP A 179 -5.37 15.04 14.11
C ASP A 179 -6.41 14.45 13.16
N ILE A 180 -6.07 13.36 12.47
CA ILE A 180 -7.08 12.33 12.16
C ILE A 180 -7.00 11.38 13.33
N PRO A 181 -7.82 11.58 14.39
CA PRO A 181 -7.84 10.68 15.52
C PRO A 181 -8.34 9.37 14.96
N GLU A 182 -7.47 8.37 14.93
CA GLU A 182 -7.86 6.97 14.85
C GLU A 182 -8.89 6.66 13.73
N LEU A 183 -8.39 6.29 12.55
CA LEU A 183 -9.13 5.36 11.69
C LEU A 183 -9.21 4.01 12.43
N LEU A 184 -10.11 3.94 13.42
CA LEU A 184 -10.48 2.75 14.20
C LEU A 184 -11.13 1.71 13.27
#